data_AF-A0A965HUK2-F1
#
_entry.id   AF-A0A965HUK2-F1
#
_cell.length_a   1.000
_cell.length_b   1.000
_cell.length_c   1.000
_cell.angle_alpha   90.00
_cell.angle_beta   90.00
_cell.angle_gamma   90.00
#
_symmetry.space_group_name_H-M   'P 1'
#
loop_
_entity.id
_entity.type
_entity.pdbx_description
1 polymer ?
#
loop_
_entity_poly.entity_id
_entity_poly.type
_entity_poly.pdbx_seq_one_letter_code
_entity_poly.pdbx_strand_id
1 'polypeptide(L)'
;MKKLAIYMVCALLAPFALAQDDGPTIEGGIEMNVEAAEDINAAVGNDARASQSVGAIESGTINGNIEMGISAEQDINAAVGNDSCADQQVGTIGKKTSC
;
A
#
# COMPACT_ATOMS: atom_id res chain seq x y z
N MET A 1 -40.29 6.10 30.73
CA MET A 1 -38.82 6.18 30.47
C MET A 1 -38.15 4.80 30.56
N LYS A 2 -38.46 3.85 29.66
CA LYS A 2 -37.70 2.57 29.54
C LYS A 2 -37.60 2.06 28.10
N LYS A 3 -38.65 2.21 27.28
CA LYS A 3 -38.61 1.82 25.85
C LYS A 3 -37.82 2.79 24.95
N LEU A 4 -37.82 4.10 25.26
CA LEU A 4 -37.18 5.12 24.41
C LEU A 4 -35.64 5.06 24.42
N ALA A 5 -35.04 4.67 25.56
CA ALA A 5 -33.59 4.54 25.68
C ALA A 5 -33.01 3.37 24.86
N ILE A 6 -33.82 2.35 24.57
CA ILE A 6 -33.36 1.14 23.85
C ILE A 6 -33.16 1.43 22.36
N TYR A 7 -34.05 2.21 21.73
CA TYR A 7 -33.94 2.55 20.30
C TYR A 7 -32.74 3.45 19.98
N MET A 8 -32.35 4.34 20.91
CA MET A 8 -31.22 5.25 20.70
C MET A 8 -29.85 4.54 20.77
N VAL A 9 -29.78 3.39 21.46
CA VAL A 9 -28.55 2.56 21.53
C VAL A 9 -28.36 1.74 20.24
N CYS A 10 -29.43 1.24 19.62
CA CYS A 10 -29.32 0.44 18.38
C CYS A 10 -28.88 1.26 17.16
N ALA A 11 -29.16 2.57 17.11
CA ALA A 11 -28.75 3.43 15.99
C ALA A 11 -27.23 3.75 15.97
N LEU A 12 -26.53 3.57 17.09
CA LEU A 12 -25.09 3.81 17.24
C LEU A 12 -24.24 2.55 16.95
N LEU A 13 -24.88 1.43 16.62
CA LEU A 13 -24.24 0.14 16.36
C LEU A 13 -24.37 -0.32 14.89
N ALA A 14 -24.65 0.61 13.97
CA ALA A 14 -24.47 0.33 12.54
C ALA A 14 -22.96 0.17 12.28
N PRO A 15 -22.46 -1.02 11.91
CA PRO A 15 -21.06 -1.16 11.54
C PRO A 15 -20.83 -0.34 10.28
N PHE A 16 -19.82 0.54 10.31
CA PHE A 16 -19.32 1.20 9.11
C PHE A 16 -18.74 0.11 8.20
N ALA A 17 -19.55 -0.36 7.26
CA ALA A 17 -19.13 -1.28 6.21
C ALA A 17 -18.26 -0.51 5.21
N LEU A 18 -17.00 -0.28 5.60
CA LEU A 18 -15.97 0.18 4.69
C LEU A 18 -15.81 -0.91 3.62
N ALA A 19 -16.00 -0.56 2.36
CA ALA A 19 -15.75 -1.48 1.27
C ALA A 19 -14.25 -1.80 1.25
N GLN A 20 -13.90 -3.05 1.53
CA GLN A 20 -12.52 -3.51 1.58
C GLN A 20 -12.03 -3.71 0.14
N ASP A 21 -11.01 -2.94 -0.26
CA ASP A 21 -10.35 -3.10 -1.56
C ASP A 21 -9.26 -4.17 -1.43
N ASP A 22 -9.69 -5.42 -1.62
CA ASP A 22 -8.89 -6.63 -1.49
C ASP A 22 -7.84 -6.79 -2.61
N GLY A 23 -8.07 -6.19 -3.78
CA GLY A 23 -7.21 -6.29 -4.98
C GLY A 23 -7.57 -7.39 -6.01
N PRO A 24 -6.82 -7.51 -7.13
CA PRO A 24 -7.06 -8.41 -8.24
C PRO A 24 -6.73 -9.87 -7.92
N THR A 25 -7.70 -10.74 -8.15
CA THR A 25 -7.45 -12.15 -8.34
C THR A 25 -6.57 -12.36 -9.58
N ILE A 26 -5.42 -13.04 -9.42
CA ILE A 26 -4.57 -13.52 -10.53
C ILE A 26 -4.74 -15.04 -10.57
N GLU A 27 -4.71 -15.67 -11.75
CA GLU A 27 -4.82 -17.13 -11.91
C GLU A 27 -3.68 -17.60 -12.82
N GLY A 28 -3.03 -18.73 -12.51
CA GLY A 28 -1.89 -19.24 -13.26
C GLY A 28 -0.53 -18.67 -12.84
N GLY A 29 0.53 -19.05 -13.56
CA GLY A 29 1.90 -18.68 -13.23
C GLY A 29 2.28 -17.24 -13.59
N ILE A 30 2.95 -16.56 -12.66
CA ILE A 30 3.62 -15.26 -12.80
C ILE A 30 5.14 -15.51 -12.83
N GLU A 31 5.89 -14.65 -13.50
CA GLU A 31 7.35 -14.48 -13.40
C GLU A 31 7.64 -12.97 -13.49
N MET A 32 8.52 -12.40 -12.64
CA MET A 32 8.72 -10.94 -12.55
C MET A 32 10.12 -10.52 -12.07
N ASN A 33 10.99 -10.03 -12.96
CA ASN A 33 12.39 -9.78 -12.61
C ASN A 33 12.77 -8.26 -12.48
N VAL A 34 12.89 -7.63 -11.27
CA VAL A 34 13.31 -6.18 -11.01
C VAL A 34 13.84 -5.89 -9.55
N GLU A 35 14.93 -5.13 -9.27
CA GLU A 35 15.50 -4.81 -7.91
C GLU A 35 15.78 -3.33 -7.58
N ALA A 36 16.82 -3.11 -6.78
CA ALA A 36 17.20 -1.93 -6.01
C ALA A 36 18.50 -2.21 -5.20
N ALA A 37 19.68 -1.85 -5.72
CA ALA A 37 20.91 -1.65 -4.95
C ALA A 37 21.15 -0.15 -4.72
N GLU A 38 21.90 0.28 -3.72
CA GLU A 38 22.24 1.72 -3.49
C GLU A 38 21.06 2.72 -3.41
N ASP A 39 19.82 2.23 -3.28
CA ASP A 39 18.62 3.05 -3.16
C ASP A 39 18.59 3.93 -1.89
N ILE A 40 18.01 5.13 -2.02
CA ILE A 40 17.92 6.15 -0.96
C ILE A 40 16.47 6.66 -0.85
N ASN A 41 15.69 6.07 0.06
CA ASN A 41 14.41 6.63 0.49
C ASN A 41 14.60 7.59 1.68
N ALA A 42 14.30 8.89 1.52
CA ALA A 42 14.61 9.94 2.50
C ALA A 42 13.47 10.96 2.68
N ALA A 43 13.12 11.27 3.94
CA ALA A 43 12.19 12.36 4.27
C ALA A 43 12.91 13.42 5.14
N VAL A 44 12.93 14.68 4.68
CA VAL A 44 13.71 15.77 5.29
C VAL A 44 12.86 17.04 5.40
N GLY A 45 12.15 17.18 6.51
CA GLY A 45 11.32 18.34 6.83
C GLY A 45 10.30 17.99 7.92
N ASN A 46 9.59 18.99 8.44
CA ASN A 46 8.45 18.74 9.32
C ASN A 46 7.31 18.12 8.50
N ASP A 47 6.64 17.08 9.04
CA ASP A 47 5.58 16.33 8.35
C ASP A 47 5.94 15.74 6.96
N ALA A 48 7.24 15.64 6.65
CA ALA A 48 7.72 15.00 5.42
C ALA A 48 7.51 13.47 5.45
N ARG A 49 7.14 12.87 4.31
CA ARG A 49 6.92 11.42 4.15
C ARG A 49 7.58 10.91 2.87
N ALA A 50 8.34 9.82 2.97
CA ALA A 50 8.97 9.20 1.81
C ALA A 50 8.73 7.69 1.84
N SER A 51 8.08 7.17 0.79
CA SER A 51 7.70 5.77 0.60
C SER A 51 8.42 5.19 -0.59
N GLN A 52 8.92 3.97 -0.45
CA GLN A 52 9.52 3.24 -1.56
C GLN A 52 9.07 1.77 -1.50
N SER A 53 8.72 1.19 -2.63
CA SER A 53 8.26 -0.21 -2.72
C SER A 53 8.88 -0.91 -3.92
N VAL A 54 9.86 -1.77 -3.69
CA VAL A 54 10.51 -2.58 -4.73
C VAL A 54 10.00 -4.03 -4.64
N GLY A 55 9.70 -4.68 -5.76
CA GLY A 55 9.30 -6.09 -5.82
C GLY A 55 7.98 -6.43 -5.11
N ALA A 56 7.11 -5.46 -4.84
CA ALA A 56 5.97 -5.68 -3.94
C ALA A 56 4.80 -6.43 -4.62
N ILE A 57 3.89 -6.97 -3.81
CA ILE A 57 2.52 -7.32 -4.21
C ILE A 57 1.60 -6.88 -3.07
N GLU A 58 0.60 -6.02 -3.32
CA GLU A 58 -0.34 -5.52 -2.28
C GLU A 58 -1.79 -5.55 -2.78
N SER A 59 -2.10 -6.47 -3.68
CA SER A 59 -3.47 -6.58 -4.17
C SER A 59 -3.82 -8.02 -4.56
N GLY A 60 -4.84 -8.58 -3.89
CA GLY A 60 -5.75 -9.61 -4.42
C GLY A 60 -5.45 -11.07 -4.12
N THR A 61 -6.06 -11.95 -4.92
CA THR A 61 -6.05 -13.42 -4.72
C THR A 61 -5.24 -14.11 -5.82
N ILE A 62 -3.96 -14.43 -5.58
CA ILE A 62 -3.13 -15.08 -6.60
C ILE A 62 -3.27 -16.61 -6.53
N ASN A 63 -3.68 -17.22 -7.65
CA ASN A 63 -4.08 -18.61 -7.82
C ASN A 63 -3.22 -19.30 -8.91
N GLY A 64 -1.91 -19.30 -8.69
CA GLY A 64 -0.94 -20.06 -9.47
C GLY A 64 0.49 -19.70 -9.05
N ASN A 65 1.48 -20.04 -9.87
CA ASN A 65 2.90 -19.87 -9.52
C ASN A 65 3.31 -18.38 -9.52
N ILE A 66 4.43 -18.02 -8.89
CA ILE A 66 5.09 -16.71 -9.02
C ILE A 66 6.61 -16.91 -9.00
N GLU A 67 7.34 -16.33 -9.95
CA GLU A 67 8.81 -16.43 -10.08
C GLU A 67 9.43 -15.03 -10.20
N MET A 68 9.62 -14.33 -9.08
CA MET A 68 10.05 -12.93 -9.08
C MET A 68 11.58 -12.78 -8.85
N GLY A 69 12.37 -12.36 -9.86
CA GLY A 69 13.86 -12.38 -9.82
C GLY A 69 14.61 -11.05 -10.09
N ILE A 70 15.18 -10.48 -9.06
CA ILE A 70 15.17 -9.03 -8.88
C ILE A 70 16.52 -8.40 -9.43
N SER A 71 16.50 -7.33 -10.29
CA SER A 71 17.64 -6.43 -10.69
C SER A 71 17.28 -4.92 -10.96
N ALA A 72 17.91 -3.95 -10.26
CA ALA A 72 17.97 -2.47 -10.48
C ALA A 72 18.93 -1.82 -9.44
N GLU A 73 19.41 -0.58 -9.65
CA GLU A 73 20.44 0.07 -8.80
C GLU A 73 20.35 1.62 -8.79
N GLN A 74 20.71 2.24 -7.67
CA GLN A 74 20.90 3.67 -7.34
C GLN A 74 19.62 4.55 -7.24
N ASP A 75 18.44 4.01 -6.91
CA ASP A 75 17.21 4.82 -6.95
C ASP A 75 17.03 5.74 -5.72
N ILE A 76 16.82 7.04 -5.93
CA ILE A 76 16.65 8.03 -4.84
C ILE A 76 15.21 8.56 -4.78
N ASN A 77 14.45 8.15 -3.75
CA ASN A 77 13.14 8.71 -3.39
C ASN A 77 13.25 9.72 -2.23
N ALA A 78 13.32 11.02 -2.52
CA ALA A 78 13.53 12.04 -1.49
C ALA A 78 12.36 13.05 -1.37
N ALA A 79 11.66 13.05 -0.23
CA ALA A 79 10.73 14.10 0.17
C ALA A 79 11.49 15.16 0.98
N VAL A 80 11.62 16.39 0.47
CA VAL A 80 12.35 17.47 1.14
C VAL A 80 11.49 18.72 1.26
N GLY A 81 11.30 19.21 2.49
CA GLY A 81 10.46 20.36 2.84
C GLY A 81 9.34 20.03 3.83
N ASN A 82 8.68 21.06 4.34
CA ASN A 82 7.53 20.88 5.24
C ASN A 82 6.31 20.30 4.49
N ASP A 83 5.61 19.34 5.09
CA ASP A 83 4.48 18.59 4.50
C ASP A 83 4.82 17.94 3.14
N SER A 84 6.10 17.67 2.87
CA SER A 84 6.54 17.09 1.60
C SER A 84 6.23 15.59 1.52
N CYS A 85 5.93 15.09 0.33
CA CYS A 85 5.63 13.67 0.12
C CYS A 85 6.34 13.15 -1.13
N ALA A 86 6.92 11.95 -1.04
CA ALA A 86 7.54 11.24 -2.15
C ALA A 86 7.15 9.75 -2.06
N ASP A 87 6.71 9.14 -3.17
CA ASP A 87 6.38 7.72 -3.22
C ASP A 87 6.95 7.12 -4.51
N GLN A 88 7.84 6.15 -4.38
CA GLN A 88 8.48 5.43 -5.46
C GLN A 88 8.07 3.96 -5.43
N GLN A 89 7.83 3.37 -6.60
CA GLN A 89 7.53 1.95 -6.71
C GLN A 89 8.26 1.33 -7.89
N VAL A 90 8.85 0.16 -7.68
CA VAL A 90 9.68 -0.58 -8.65
C VAL A 90 9.18 -2.02 -8.64
N GLY A 91 8.72 -2.57 -9.77
CA GLY A 91 8.26 -3.96 -9.83
C GLY A 91 7.18 -4.35 -8.80
N THR A 92 6.12 -3.55 -8.60
CA THR A 92 5.03 -3.87 -7.66
C THR A 92 3.77 -4.41 -8.35
N ILE A 93 3.00 -5.28 -7.69
CA ILE A 93 1.65 -5.74 -8.11
C ILE A 93 0.64 -5.32 -7.04
N GLY A 94 0.18 -4.08 -7.11
CA GLY A 94 -0.95 -3.61 -6.28
C GLY A 94 -0.63 -2.65 -5.15
N LYS A 95 0.62 -2.20 -5.04
CA LYS A 95 1.02 -1.30 -3.96
C LYS A 95 0.30 0.05 -4.09
N LYS A 96 -0.46 0.37 -3.06
CA LYS A 96 -1.17 1.64 -2.87
C LYS A 96 -0.17 2.66 -2.34
N THR A 97 -0.23 3.85 -2.94
CA THR A 97 0.56 5.01 -2.49
C THR A 97 0.19 5.39 -1.05
N SER A 98 1.18 5.85 -0.29
CA SER A 98 1.04 6.37 1.07
C SER A 98 1.18 7.90 1.14
N CYS A 99 1.40 8.52 -0.03
CA CYS A 99 1.12 9.91 -0.36
C CYS A 99 -0.25 10.03 -1.06
#